data_AF-A0A497FVN9-F1
#
_entry.id   AF-A0A497FVN9-F1
#
_cell.length_a   1.000
_cell.length_b   1.000
_cell.length_c   1.000
_cell.angle_alpha   90.00
_cell.angle_beta   90.00
_cell.angle_gamma   90.00
#
_symmetry.space_group_name_H-M   'P 1'
#
loop_
_entity.id
_entity.type
_entity.pdbx_description
1 polymer ?
#
loop_
_entity_poly.entity_id
_entity_poly.type
_entity_poly.pdbx_seq_one_letter_code
_entity_poly.pdbx_strand_id
1 'polypeptide(L)'
;MKAAIITSIENKIEHLERELNEIKKRIYRLEEEHKMKLEHFEKTMGDSFEGHEIWFEWKSLIELKKSMEEELRELKKMFKEIVKEDVAT
;
A
#
# COMPACT_ATOMS: atom_id res chain seq x y z
N MET A 1 22.61 -20.46 0.83
CA MET A 1 22.52 -19.06 1.31
C MET A 1 21.69 -18.21 0.36
N LYS A 2 22.03 -18.14 -0.94
CA LYS A 2 21.24 -17.42 -1.96
C LYS A 2 19.76 -17.83 -2.06
N ALA A 3 19.45 -19.13 -2.08
CA ALA A 3 18.05 -19.61 -2.10
C ALA A 3 17.22 -19.12 -0.89
N ALA A 4 17.82 -19.04 0.30
CA ALA A 4 17.13 -18.54 1.49
C ALA A 4 16.84 -17.02 1.40
N ILE A 5 17.73 -16.26 0.75
CA ILE A 5 17.52 -14.82 0.49
C ILE A 5 16.37 -14.63 -0.50
N ILE A 6 16.34 -15.40 -1.60
CA ILE A 6 15.25 -15.38 -2.60
C ILE A 6 13.90 -15.65 -1.92
N THR A 7 13.80 -16.76 -1.18
CA THR A 7 12.57 -17.11 -0.46
C THR A 7 12.15 -16.05 0.56
N SER A 8 13.12 -15.44 1.27
CA SER A 8 12.81 -14.34 2.21
C SER A 8 12.24 -13.12 1.50
N ILE A 9 12.74 -12.78 0.31
CA ILE A 9 12.25 -11.65 -0.48
C ILE A 9 10.86 -11.95 -1.04
N GLU A 10 10.64 -13.15 -1.58
CA GLU A 10 9.32 -13.61 -2.06
C GLU A 10 8.27 -13.53 -0.96
N ASN A 11 8.57 -14.06 0.23
CA ASN A 11 7.66 -14.00 1.38
C ASN A 11 7.33 -12.55 1.77
N LYS A 12 8.31 -11.65 1.71
CA LYS A 12 8.09 -10.23 2.01
C LYS A 12 7.23 -9.54 0.94
N ILE A 13 7.46 -9.85 -0.34
CA ILE A 13 6.62 -9.37 -1.45
C ILE A 13 5.17 -9.82 -1.25
N GLU A 14 4.94 -11.11 -1.00
CA GLU A 14 3.59 -11.64 -0.78
C GLU A 14 2.90 -11.00 0.43
N HIS A 15 3.64 -10.79 1.52
CA HIS A 15 3.10 -10.15 2.71
C HIS A 15 2.67 -8.70 2.42
N LEU A 16 3.55 -7.90 1.80
CA LEU A 16 3.25 -6.52 1.42
C LEU A 16 2.07 -6.43 0.42
N GLU A 17 1.94 -7.38 -0.51
CA GLU A 17 0.81 -7.45 -1.42
C GLU A 17 -0.52 -7.69 -0.70
N ARG A 18 -0.53 -8.60 0.30
CA ARG A 18 -1.72 -8.86 1.11
C ARG A 18 -2.11 -7.65 1.93
N GLU A 19 -1.16 -7.02 2.61
CA GLU A 19 -1.40 -5.81 3.40
C GLU A 19 -1.89 -4.65 2.54
N LEU A 20 -1.26 -4.42 1.38
CA LEU A 20 -1.67 -3.39 0.43
C LEU A 20 -3.11 -3.63 -0.06
N ASN A 21 -3.50 -4.88 -0.27
CA ASN A 21 -4.86 -5.24 -0.65
C ASN A 21 -5.87 -4.91 0.48
N GLU A 22 -5.52 -5.17 1.74
CA GLU A 22 -6.39 -4.80 2.87
C GLU A 22 -6.52 -3.28 3.02
N ILE A 23 -5.45 -2.52 2.83
CA ILE A 23 -5.49 -1.05 2.81
C ILE A 23 -6.38 -0.54 1.68
N LYS A 24 -6.24 -1.11 0.47
CA LYS A 24 -7.10 -0.78 -0.68
C LYS A 24 -8.57 -1.06 -0.39
N LYS A 25 -8.89 -2.18 0.26
CA LYS A 25 -10.27 -2.49 0.69
C LYS A 25 -10.78 -1.47 1.71
N ARG A 26 -9.96 -1.04 2.67
CA ARG A 26 -10.37 -0.05 3.67
C ARG A 26 -10.63 1.32 3.05
N ILE A 27 -9.77 1.76 2.13
CA ILE A 27 -9.99 2.97 1.33
C ILE A 27 -11.30 2.86 0.54
N TYR A 28 -11.55 1.72 -0.12
CA TYR A 28 -12.78 1.50 -0.87
C TYR A 28 -14.03 1.53 0.01
N ARG A 29 -13.96 1.01 1.25
CA ARG A 29 -15.08 1.10 2.20
C ARG A 29 -15.39 2.56 2.56
N LEU A 30 -14.37 3.37 2.84
CA LEU A 30 -14.56 4.80 3.09
C LEU A 30 -15.17 5.52 1.89
N GLU A 31 -14.71 5.20 0.68
CA GLU A 31 -15.31 5.71 -0.57
C GLU A 31 -16.80 5.33 -0.70
N GLU A 32 -17.15 4.09 -0.37
CA GLU A 32 -18.52 3.58 -0.44
C GLU A 32 -19.42 4.12 0.67
N GLU A 33 -18.91 4.29 1.89
CA GLU A 33 -19.65 4.81 3.04
C GLU A 33 -19.98 6.29 2.84
N HIS A 34 -19.03 7.07 2.31
CA HIS A 34 -19.20 8.50 2.07
C HIS A 34 -19.67 8.84 0.65
N LYS A 35 -19.78 7.86 -0.24
CA LYS A 35 -20.20 8.02 -1.66
C LYS A 35 -19.39 9.06 -2.42
N MET A 36 -18.10 9.18 -2.09
CA MET A 36 -17.20 10.16 -2.69
C MET A 36 -15.74 9.74 -2.54
N LYS A 37 -14.84 10.45 -3.22
CA LYS A 37 -13.39 10.31 -3.04
C LYS A 37 -12.88 11.25 -1.95
N LEU A 38 -11.70 10.95 -1.40
CA LEU A 38 -11.06 11.77 -0.37
C LEU A 38 -10.96 13.25 -0.76
N GLU A 39 -10.63 13.56 -2.01
CA GLU A 39 -10.47 14.95 -2.47
C GLU A 39 -11.80 15.73 -2.48
N HIS A 40 -12.93 15.03 -2.60
CA HIS A 40 -14.25 15.64 -2.47
C HIS A 40 -14.63 15.73 -0.99
N PHE A 41 -14.39 14.67 -0.22
CA PHE A 41 -14.64 14.64 1.22
C PHE A 41 -13.93 15.79 1.94
N GLU A 42 -12.65 16.02 1.65
CA GLU A 42 -11.85 17.12 2.22
C GLU A 42 -12.44 18.51 1.94
N LYS A 43 -13.19 18.68 0.84
CA LYS A 43 -13.84 19.95 0.48
C LYS A 43 -15.24 20.10 1.07
N THR A 44 -15.92 18.99 1.33
CA THR A 44 -17.30 18.96 1.81
C THR A 44 -17.41 18.69 3.30
N MET A 45 -16.35 18.18 3.93
CA MET A 45 -16.31 17.99 5.37
C MET A 45 -16.47 19.35 6.04
N GLY A 46 -17.48 19.44 6.91
CA GLY A 46 -17.61 20.60 7.79
C GLY A 46 -16.50 20.60 8.84
N ASP A 47 -16.49 21.62 9.69
CA ASP A 47 -15.54 21.72 10.80
C ASP A 47 -15.99 20.92 12.03
N SER A 48 -16.29 19.63 11.84
CA SER A 48 -16.65 18.73 12.93
C SER A 48 -15.47 17.82 13.28
N PHE A 49 -15.32 17.52 14.57
CA PHE A 49 -14.29 16.59 15.04
C PHE A 49 -14.36 15.23 14.32
N GLU A 50 -15.57 14.68 14.18
CA GLU A 50 -15.81 13.42 13.47
C GLU A 50 -15.40 13.50 11.99
N GLY A 51 -15.68 14.61 11.31
CA GLY A 51 -15.27 14.81 9.92
C GLY A 51 -13.75 14.82 9.77
N HIS A 52 -13.05 15.53 10.67
CA HIS A 52 -11.59 15.56 10.69
C HIS A 52 -10.96 14.21 11.04
N GLU A 53 -11.58 13.43 11.94
CA GLU A 53 -11.12 12.09 12.29
C GLU A 53 -11.17 11.13 11.08
N ILE A 54 -12.31 11.11 10.38
CA ILE A 54 -12.50 10.31 9.16
C ILE A 54 -11.50 10.74 8.08
N TRP A 55 -11.37 12.05 7.85
CA TRP A 55 -10.40 12.58 6.88
C TRP A 55 -8.97 12.17 7.23
N PHE A 56 -8.58 12.26 8.50
CA PHE A 56 -7.24 11.91 8.94
C PHE A 56 -6.94 10.43 8.74
N GLU A 57 -7.87 9.55 9.10
CA GLU A 57 -7.76 8.10 8.85
C GLU A 57 -7.58 7.85 7.34
N TRP A 58 -8.48 8.39 6.54
CA TRP A 58 -8.50 8.14 5.09
C TRP A 58 -7.24 8.65 4.41
N LYS A 59 -6.78 9.86 4.75
CA LYS A 59 -5.54 10.44 4.25
C LYS A 59 -4.34 9.59 4.64
N SER A 60 -4.30 9.11 5.89
CA SER A 60 -3.24 8.22 6.36
C SER A 60 -3.21 6.90 5.58
N LEU A 61 -4.37 6.32 5.25
CA LEU A 61 -4.45 5.11 4.43
C LEU A 61 -3.95 5.34 3.00
N ILE A 62 -4.28 6.48 2.39
CA ILE A 62 -3.80 6.84 1.04
C ILE A 62 -2.28 7.00 1.03
N GLU A 63 -1.70 7.68 2.02
CA GLU A 63 -0.25 7.83 2.11
C GLU A 63 0.46 6.50 2.41
N LEU A 64 -0.10 5.68 3.30
CA LEU A 64 0.42 4.34 3.57
C LEU A 64 0.40 3.46 2.31
N LYS A 65 -0.71 3.48 1.56
CA LYS A 65 -0.83 2.78 0.27
C LYS A 65 0.28 3.19 -0.69
N LYS A 66 0.53 4.49 -0.86
CA LYS A 66 1.59 5.01 -1.75
C LYS A 66 2.97 4.53 -1.30
N SER A 67 3.27 4.62 -0.01
CA SER A 67 4.54 4.17 0.55
C SER A 67 4.77 2.67 0.33
N MET A 68 3.73 1.86 0.51
CA MET A 68 3.83 0.42 0.28
C MET A 68 3.93 0.05 -1.21
N GLU A 69 3.24 0.77 -2.09
CA GLU A 69 3.38 0.61 -3.54
C GLU A 69 4.80 0.95 -4.01
N GLU A 70 5.45 1.94 -3.39
CA GLU A 70 6.85 2.27 -3.60
C GLU A 70 7.78 1.15 -3.13
N GLU A 71 7.66 0.72 -1.87
CA GLU A 71 8.50 -0.34 -1.30
C GLU A 71 8.36 -1.64 -2.11
N LEU A 72 7.14 -2.02 -2.47
CA LEU A 72 6.89 -3.21 -3.27
C LEU A 72 7.53 -3.11 -4.66
N ARG A 73 7.52 -1.93 -5.28
CA ARG A 73 8.15 -1.71 -6.58
C ARG A 73 9.67 -1.84 -6.50
N GLU A 74 10.28 -1.23 -5.50
CA GLU A 74 11.73 -1.34 -5.25
C GLU A 74 12.12 -2.79 -4.95
N LEU A 75 11.38 -3.48 -4.09
CA LEU A 75 11.64 -4.86 -3.71
C LEU A 75 11.54 -5.81 -4.92
N LYS A 76 10.52 -5.65 -5.76
CA LYS A 76 10.37 -6.43 -7.01
C LYS A 76 11.49 -6.14 -8.01
N LYS A 77 11.97 -4.89 -8.08
CA LYS A 77 13.11 -4.52 -8.92
C LYS A 77 14.39 -5.23 -8.44
N MET A 78 14.69 -5.13 -7.15
CA MET A 78 15.83 -5.81 -6.53
C MET A 78 15.76 -7.33 -6.71
N PHE A 79 14.58 -7.93 -6.51
CA PHE A 79 14.37 -9.35 -6.70
C PHE A 79 14.70 -9.79 -8.14
N LYS A 80 14.24 -9.03 -9.13
CA LYS A 80 14.52 -9.29 -10.54
C LYS A 80 16.00 -9.20 -10.87
N GLU A 81 16.74 -8.28 -10.25
CA GLU A 81 18.19 -8.14 -10.41
C GLU A 81 18.93 -9.35 -9.84
N ILE A 82 18.59 -9.77 -8.61
CA ILE A 82 19.18 -10.95 -7.95
C ILE A 82 18.94 -12.23 -8.77
N VAL A 83 17.71 -12.44 -9.24
CA VAL A 83 17.37 -13.64 -10.03
C VAL A 83 18.08 -13.63 -11.39
N LYS A 84 18.24 -12.47 -12.03
CA LYS A 84 18.98 -12.37 -13.31
C LYS A 84 20.46 -12.67 -13.15
N GLU A 85 21.08 -12.24 -12.06
CA GLU A 85 22.48 -12.58 -11.75
C GLU A 85 22.65 -14.09 -11.54
N ASP A 86 21.66 -14.78 -10.98
CA ASP A 86 21.70 -16.23 -10.76
C ASP A 86 21.62 -17.07 -12.04
N VAL A 87 21.03 -16.58 -13.14
CA VAL A 87 20.96 -17.30 -14.43
C VAL A 87 22.25 -17.12 -15.26
N ALA A 88 23.06 -16.11 -14.94
CA ALA A 88 24.28 -15.76 -15.68
C ALA A 88 25.57 -16.40 -15.11
N THR A 89 25.48 -17.10 -13.97
CA THR A 89 26.56 -17.86 -13.32
C THR A 89 26.25 -19.35 -13.30
#